data_AF-A0A0C2JST4-F1
#
_entry.id   AF-A0A0C2JST4-F1
#
_cell.length_a   1.000
_cell.length_b   1.000
_cell.length_c   1.000
_cell.angle_alpha   90.00
_cell.angle_beta   90.00
_cell.angle_gamma   90.00
#
_symmetry.space_group_name_H-M   'P 1'
#
loop_
_entity.id
_entity.type
_entity.pdbx_description
1 polymer ?
#
loop_
_entity_poly.entity_id
_entity_poly.type
_entity_poly.pdbx_seq_one_letter_code
_entity_poly.pdbx_strand_id
1 'polypeptide(L)'
;MFKVGVLLLVFTKIDCEPFGAGGASEFHIPSEKEQSVFDQMKETLWDGTSGLEGLMCYQLELLKGPRKVEVKTEVAGGENLLFKIWTTSRKTPMLYMKVSQELPTEPPIEVLFLETQPPQ
;
A
#
# COMPACT_ATOMS: atom_id res chain seq x y z
N MET A 1 -51.45 15.37 -20.40
CA MET A 1 -50.21 14.84 -21.02
C MET A 1 -49.05 15.26 -20.13
N PHE A 2 -48.55 14.35 -19.29
CA PHE A 2 -47.47 14.63 -18.34
C PHE A 2 -46.12 14.48 -19.05
N LYS A 3 -45.33 15.55 -19.11
CA LYS A 3 -43.91 15.51 -19.47
C LYS A 3 -43.11 15.47 -18.18
N VAL A 4 -42.52 14.32 -17.87
CA VAL A 4 -41.53 14.18 -16.80
C VAL A 4 -40.17 14.50 -17.43
N GLY A 5 -39.63 15.67 -17.10
CA GLY A 5 -38.25 16.03 -17.43
C GLY A 5 -37.32 15.25 -16.53
N VAL A 6 -36.49 14.38 -17.12
CA VAL A 6 -35.45 13.66 -16.39
C VAL A 6 -34.34 14.65 -16.07
N LEU A 7 -34.21 14.99 -14.79
CA LEU A 7 -33.11 15.76 -14.23
C LEU A 7 -31.87 14.86 -14.15
N LEU A 8 -30.89 15.11 -15.01
CA LEU A 8 -29.60 14.42 -14.98
C LEU A 8 -28.69 15.13 -13.96
N LEU A 9 -28.67 14.64 -12.72
CA LEU A 9 -27.69 15.09 -11.72
C LEU A 9 -26.40 14.27 -11.91
N VAL A 10 -25.41 14.88 -12.54
CA VAL A 10 -24.03 14.37 -12.55
C VAL A 10 -23.42 14.73 -11.19
N PHE A 11 -23.37 13.75 -10.28
CA PHE A 11 -22.60 13.86 -9.06
C PHE A 11 -21.14 13.50 -9.37
N THR A 12 -20.32 14.50 -9.70
CA THR A 12 -18.87 14.37 -9.50
C THR A 12 -18.62 14.40 -8.00
N LYS A 13 -18.61 13.21 -7.37
CA LYS A 13 -18.07 13.07 -6.02
C LYS A 13 -16.57 13.31 -6.10
N ILE A 14 -16.15 14.53 -5.81
CA ILE A 14 -14.83 14.79 -5.29
C ILE A 14 -14.98 14.55 -3.79
N ASP A 15 -14.74 13.31 -3.35
CA ASP A 15 -14.58 13.00 -1.94
C ASP A 15 -13.24 13.61 -1.50
N CYS A 16 -13.27 14.89 -1.13
CA CYS A 16 -12.26 15.47 -0.27
C CYS A 16 -12.54 14.95 1.15
N GLU A 17 -11.85 13.89 1.55
CA GLU A 17 -11.90 13.43 2.94
C GLU A 17 -11.15 14.42 3.86
N PRO A 18 -11.64 14.61 5.09
CA PRO A 18 -11.16 15.65 5.98
C PRO A 18 -9.78 15.29 6.54
N PHE A 19 -8.81 16.18 6.34
CA PHE A 19 -7.58 16.21 7.12
C PHE A 19 -7.93 16.42 8.60
N GLY A 20 -7.84 15.35 9.40
CA GLY A 20 -8.04 15.40 10.85
C GLY A 20 -7.56 14.13 11.55
N ALA A 21 -6.45 14.24 12.28
CA ALA A 21 -5.93 13.30 13.29
C ALA A 21 -5.70 11.83 12.87
N GLY A 22 -4.48 11.53 12.38
CA GLY A 22 -3.86 10.19 12.48
C GLY A 22 -4.71 8.99 12.04
N GLY A 23 -5.53 9.15 11.01
CA GLY A 23 -6.38 8.09 10.47
C GLY A 23 -5.63 7.25 9.44
N ALA A 24 -5.69 5.93 9.57
CA ALA A 24 -5.33 5.04 8.47
C ALA A 24 -6.40 5.14 7.39
N SER A 25 -6.00 5.33 6.13
CA SER A 25 -6.95 5.27 5.01
C SER A 25 -7.52 3.85 4.88
N GLU A 26 -8.63 3.71 4.17
CA GLU A 26 -9.08 2.40 3.73
C GLU A 26 -8.11 1.81 2.68
N PHE A 27 -8.11 0.47 2.58
CA PHE A 27 -7.35 -0.23 1.54
C PHE A 27 -7.94 0.07 0.17
N HIS A 28 -7.08 0.46 -0.77
CA HIS A 28 -7.45 0.77 -2.14
C HIS A 28 -6.44 0.19 -3.14
N ILE A 29 -6.79 0.26 -4.43
CA ILE A 29 -5.87 -0.13 -5.50
C ILE A 29 -4.75 0.91 -5.57
N PRO A 30 -3.47 0.52 -5.59
CA PRO A 30 -2.36 1.47 -5.65
C PRO A 30 -2.47 2.44 -6.82
N SER A 31 -2.25 3.72 -6.54
CA SER A 31 -1.97 4.74 -7.55
C SER A 31 -0.62 4.46 -8.24
N GLU A 32 -0.33 5.16 -9.35
CA GLU A 32 0.96 5.02 -10.05
C GLU A 32 2.16 5.31 -9.13
N LYS A 33 2.04 6.31 -8.24
CA LYS A 33 3.08 6.64 -7.25
C LYS A 33 3.28 5.49 -6.27
N GLU A 34 2.21 4.96 -5.67
CA GLU A 34 2.29 3.88 -4.68
C GLU A 34 2.78 2.57 -5.31
N GLN A 35 2.38 2.31 -6.55
CA GLN A 35 2.88 1.18 -7.32
C GLN A 35 4.38 1.30 -7.58
N SER A 36 4.86 2.49 -7.96
CA SER A 36 6.31 2.74 -8.11
C SER A 36 7.07 2.51 -6.81
N VAL A 37 6.51 2.91 -5.66
CA VAL A 37 7.12 2.65 -4.34
C VAL A 37 7.15 1.16 -4.05
N PHE A 38 6.05 0.44 -4.30
CA PHE A 38 5.98 -1.01 -4.14
C PHE A 38 7.05 -1.73 -4.98
N ASP A 39 7.20 -1.35 -6.24
CA ASP A 39 8.17 -1.96 -7.14
C ASP A 39 9.62 -1.63 -6.73
N GLN A 40 9.90 -0.39 -6.34
CA GLN A 40 11.21 0.00 -5.81
C GLN A 40 11.56 -0.79 -4.54
N MET A 41 10.60 -1.01 -3.63
CA MET A 41 10.83 -1.75 -2.39
C MET A 41 11.05 -3.24 -2.64
N LYS A 42 10.39 -3.82 -3.64
CA LYS A 42 10.69 -5.19 -4.09
C LYS A 42 12.13 -5.32 -4.58
N GLU A 43 12.61 -4.39 -5.40
CA GLU A 43 13.99 -4.38 -5.88
C GLU A 43 14.97 -4.24 -4.71
N THR A 44 14.71 -3.28 -3.81
CA THR A 44 15.52 -3.05 -2.60
C THR A 44 15.60 -4.29 -1.71
N LEU A 45 14.48 -5.02 -1.54
CA LEU A 45 14.43 -6.29 -0.81
C LEU A 45 15.20 -7.41 -1.53
N TRP A 46 15.17 -7.42 -2.86
CA TRP A 46 15.87 -8.41 -3.69
C TRP A 46 17.38 -8.22 -3.67
N ASP A 47 17.82 -6.96 -3.68
CA ASP A 47 19.23 -6.55 -3.66
C ASP A 47 19.82 -6.60 -2.24
N GLY A 48 18.99 -6.82 -1.23
CA GLY A 48 19.41 -6.94 0.18
C GLY A 48 19.75 -5.62 0.84
N THR A 49 19.36 -4.49 0.24
CA THR A 49 19.66 -3.13 0.74
C THR A 49 18.51 -2.52 1.55
N SER A 50 17.49 -3.30 1.89
CA SER A 50 16.29 -2.82 2.59
C SER A 50 16.50 -2.51 4.07
N GLY A 51 17.60 -2.97 4.67
CA GLY A 51 17.84 -2.86 6.12
C GLY A 51 16.94 -3.75 6.97
N LEU A 52 16.07 -4.58 6.37
CA LEU A 52 15.13 -5.43 7.10
C LEU A 52 15.85 -6.63 7.72
N GLU A 53 15.94 -6.66 9.05
CA GLU A 53 16.45 -7.82 9.79
C GLU A 53 15.49 -9.02 9.66
N GLY A 54 16.04 -10.23 9.56
CA GLY A 54 15.24 -11.46 9.54
C GLY A 54 14.49 -11.71 8.22
N LEU A 55 14.81 -10.99 7.14
CA LEU A 55 14.26 -11.25 5.82
C LEU A 55 14.54 -12.69 5.37
N MET A 56 13.47 -13.44 5.12
CA MET A 56 13.55 -14.83 4.69
C MET A 56 13.43 -14.95 3.17
N CYS A 57 14.28 -15.77 2.54
CA CYS A 57 14.27 -15.94 1.07
C CYS A 57 12.89 -16.36 0.52
N TYR A 58 12.10 -17.12 1.28
CA TYR A 58 10.76 -17.50 0.82
C TYR A 58 9.79 -16.30 0.75
N GLN A 59 9.96 -15.27 1.58
CA GLN A 59 9.12 -14.06 1.53
C GLN A 59 9.39 -13.29 0.23
N LEU A 60 10.64 -13.25 -0.21
CA LEU A 60 11.02 -12.66 -1.49
C LEU A 60 10.40 -13.39 -2.68
N GLU A 61 10.37 -14.73 -2.66
CA GLU A 61 9.72 -15.52 -3.70
C GLU A 61 8.21 -15.24 -3.79
N LEU A 62 7.55 -14.94 -2.66
CA LEU A 62 6.12 -14.60 -2.63
C LEU A 62 5.80 -13.25 -3.28
N LEU A 63 6.81 -12.37 -3.43
CA LEU A 63 6.68 -11.08 -4.10
C LEU A 63 6.82 -11.18 -5.63
N LYS A 64 7.23 -12.34 -6.16
CA LYS A 64 7.33 -12.56 -7.62
C LYS A 64 5.94 -12.77 -8.22
N GLY A 65 5.34 -11.68 -8.70
CA GLY A 65 4.06 -11.70 -9.39
C GLY A 65 2.88 -11.90 -8.44
N PRO A 66 2.59 -10.91 -7.57
CA PRO A 66 1.42 -10.99 -6.70
C PRO A 66 0.12 -11.05 -7.53
N ARG A 67 -0.87 -11.79 -7.02
CA ARG A 67 -2.21 -11.89 -7.64
C ARG A 67 -2.97 -10.57 -7.53
N LYS A 68 -2.80 -9.87 -6.41
CA LYS A 68 -3.45 -8.58 -6.12
C LYS A 68 -2.59 -7.83 -5.11
N VAL A 69 -2.55 -6.52 -5.22
CA VAL A 69 -1.99 -5.62 -4.22
C VAL A 69 -3.05 -4.57 -3.88
N GLU A 70 -3.22 -4.32 -2.59
CA GLU A 70 -3.94 -3.16 -2.07
C GLU A 70 -3.00 -2.39 -1.15
N VAL A 71 -3.23 -1.09 -1.01
CA VAL A 71 -2.43 -0.22 -0.15
C VAL A 71 -3.36 0.63 0.70
N LYS A 72 -2.89 0.97 1.90
CA LYS A 72 -3.46 2.08 2.68
C LYS A 72 -2.34 2.95 3.23
N THR A 73 -2.64 4.21 3.45
CA THR A 73 -1.72 5.17 4.04
C THR A 73 -2.00 5.28 5.54
N GLU A 74 -0.95 5.22 6.35
CA GLU A 74 -0.99 5.39 7.80
C GLU A 74 -0.18 6.65 8.16
N VAL A 75 -0.84 7.70 8.67
CA VAL A 75 -0.16 8.92 9.10
C VAL A 75 0.32 8.74 10.54
N ALA A 76 1.62 8.48 10.72
CA ALA A 76 2.24 8.23 12.02
C ALA A 76 3.58 8.95 12.15
N GLY A 77 3.57 10.28 12.26
CA GLY A 77 4.79 11.10 12.28
C GLY A 77 5.48 11.27 10.92
N GLY A 78 4.96 10.61 9.88
CA GLY A 78 5.35 10.63 8.47
C GLY A 78 4.27 9.93 7.63
N GLU A 79 4.55 9.67 6.35
CA GLU A 79 3.64 8.93 5.47
C GLU A 79 4.10 7.46 5.41
N ASN A 80 3.37 6.56 6.10
CA ASN A 80 3.62 5.13 5.98
C ASN A 80 2.64 4.50 4.99
N LEU A 81 3.11 3.60 4.15
CA LEU A 81 2.27 2.80 3.26
C LEU A 81 2.25 1.36 3.77
N LEU A 82 1.05 0.81 4.00
CA LEU A 82 0.86 -0.60 4.29
C LEU A 82 0.28 -1.29 3.07
N PHE A 83 1.10 -2.09 2.41
CA PHE A 83 0.70 -2.94 1.30
C PHE A 83 0.19 -4.28 1.82
N LYS A 84 -0.98 -4.68 1.33
CA LYS A 84 -1.58 -6.00 1.50
C LYS A 84 -1.49 -6.73 0.17
N ILE A 85 -0.76 -7.83 0.18
CA ILE A 85 -0.30 -8.52 -1.02
C ILE A 85 -0.90 -9.92 -1.02
N TRP A 86 -1.76 -10.21 -2.00
CA TRP A 86 -2.24 -11.57 -2.22
C TRP A 86 -1.24 -12.30 -3.10
N THR A 87 -0.64 -13.36 -2.56
CA THR A 87 0.37 -14.13 -3.28
C THR A 87 -0.30 -15.20 -4.16
N THR A 88 0.48 -15.84 -5.02
CA THR A 88 0.04 -17.01 -5.80
C THR A 88 0.13 -18.31 -5.00
N SER A 89 0.77 -18.30 -3.83
CA SER A 89 0.94 -19.47 -2.97
C SER A 89 -0.33 -19.76 -2.15
N ARG A 90 -0.84 -20.99 -2.22
CA ARG A 90 -1.96 -21.43 -1.38
C ARG A 90 -1.58 -21.58 0.10
N LYS A 91 -0.30 -21.82 0.41
CA LYS A 91 0.18 -21.98 1.79
C LYS A 91 0.33 -20.63 2.50
N THR A 92 0.71 -19.61 1.75
CA THR A 92 0.93 -18.26 2.26
C THR A 92 0.12 -17.29 1.40
N PRO A 93 -1.20 -17.26 1.53
CA PRO A 93 -2.08 -16.55 0.61
C PRO A 93 -1.91 -15.02 0.68
N MET A 94 -1.28 -14.53 1.75
CA MET A 94 -1.18 -13.11 2.02
C MET A 94 0.17 -12.76 2.65
N LEU A 95 0.66 -11.58 2.28
CA LEU A 95 1.86 -10.95 2.80
C LEU A 95 1.55 -9.47 3.02
N TYR A 96 2.15 -8.89 4.04
CA TYR A 96 1.99 -7.49 4.41
C TYR A 96 3.37 -6.83 4.37
N MET A 97 3.47 -5.72 3.65
CA MET A 97 4.70 -4.93 3.58
C MET A 97 4.42 -3.52 4.06
N LYS A 98 5.12 -3.08 5.11
CA LYS A 98 5.03 -1.71 5.61
C LYS A 98 6.26 -0.93 5.17
N VAL A 99 6.02 0.22 4.58
CA VAL A 99 7.03 1.12 4.05
C VAL A 99 6.89 2.47 4.74
N SER A 100 8.01 3.06 5.16
CA SER A 100 8.02 4.42 5.70
C SER A 100 8.55 5.41 4.69
N GLN A 101 7.87 6.55 4.56
CA GLN A 101 8.34 7.72 3.85
C GLN A 101 8.39 8.88 4.85
N GLU A 102 9.56 9.10 5.44
CA GLU A 102 9.79 10.23 6.33
C GLU A 102 10.11 11.52 5.53
N LEU A 103 9.66 12.67 6.04
CA LEU A 103 9.99 14.01 5.55
C LEU A 103 10.79 14.76 6.64
N PRO A 104 11.80 15.59 6.30
CA PRO A 104 12.37 15.80 4.96
C PRO A 104 13.16 14.56 4.53
N THR A 105 13.26 14.33 3.23
CA THR A 105 13.70 13.09 2.56
C THR A 105 15.18 12.74 2.80
N GLU A 106 15.54 12.50 4.05
CA GLU A 106 16.72 11.77 4.55
C GLU A 106 16.31 11.22 5.94
N PRO A 107 16.12 9.91 6.11
CA PRO A 107 16.55 8.79 5.25
C PRO A 107 15.62 8.47 4.07
N PRO A 108 16.10 7.70 3.07
CA PRO A 108 15.29 7.23 1.94
C PRO A 108 14.18 6.28 2.39
N ILE A 109 13.19 6.06 1.52
CA ILE A 109 12.06 5.13 1.73
C ILE A 109 12.56 3.78 2.29
N GLU A 110 12.07 3.36 3.47
CA GLU A 110 12.53 2.14 4.15
C GLU A 110 11.43 1.08 4.28
N VAL A 111 11.79 -0.21 4.18
CA VAL A 111 10.88 -1.32 4.50
C VAL A 111 10.96 -1.63 5.99
N LEU A 112 9.91 -1.31 6.72
CA LEU A 112 9.83 -1.55 8.17
C LEU A 112 9.36 -2.96 8.52
N PHE A 113 8.66 -3.62 7.60
CA PHE A 113 7.95 -4.86 7.90
C PHE A 113 7.69 -5.67 6.63
N LEU A 114 7.89 -6.99 6.69
CA LEU A 114 7.47 -7.93 5.65
C LEU A 114 7.05 -9.26 6.28
N GLU A 115 5.76 -9.48 6.52
CA GLU A 115 5.29 -10.68 7.21
C GLU A 115 3.94 -11.20 6.70
N THR A 116 3.60 -12.43 7.12
CA THR A 116 2.34 -13.09 6.74
C THR A 116 1.14 -12.67 7.60
N GLN A 117 1.41 -11.98 8.70
CA GLN A 117 0.39 -11.40 9.58
C GLN A 117 0.42 -9.87 9.46
N PRO A 118 -0.72 -9.19 9.63
CA PRO A 118 -0.73 -7.74 9.65
C PRO A 118 0.07 -7.20 10.85
N PRO A 119 0.74 -6.04 10.71
CA PRO A 119 1.36 -5.38 11.84
C PRO A 119 0.29 -5.00 12.88
N GLN A 120 0.62 -5.16 14.17
CA GLN A 120 -0.26 -4.83 15.31
C GLN A 120 -0.30 -3.32 15.59
#